data_AF-A0A7S4VJS0-F1
#
_entry.id   AF-A0A7S4VJS0-F1
#
_cell.length_a   1.000
_cell.length_b   1.000
_cell.length_c   1.000
_cell.angle_alpha   90.00
_cell.angle_beta   90.00
_cell.angle_gamma   90.00
#
_symmetry.space_group_name_H-M   'P 1'
#
loop_
_entity.id
_entity.type
_entity.pdbx_description
1 polymer ?
#
loop_
_entity_poly.entity_id
_entity_poly.type
_entity_poly.pdbx_seq_one_letter_code
_entity_poly.pdbx_strand_id
1 'polypeptide(L)'
;MVKSIKCSVRKLDGPEEDYVFDSRPISECVRSICKGFKLPYDEEDNYHVLVAGSEPTAPVVATRAQISEAKEKGQTPLLVQKGSALVKARLRNLQRGGDDIADRLLGLLVAIRGDAWLAEEVVGEDGIRLLVEVALSNSSRHVELGMVCLCEIFRNGQVSTWLDENPEEFGPRFFRQLFSVLFPKLHAETKQERKSPPHACLCACVFLLQRLPSCARAAHAAAVGALQFGNSAEAVQEAFYSQILDAMDVEDDDFQRCAAESVLSAMAVASTNDKQLSAAMQKELVVLAGRDKEV
;
A
#
# COMPACT_ATOMS: atom_id res chain seq x y z
N MET A 1 35.09 -17.32 -10.12
CA MET A 1 35.67 -16.00 -10.48
C MET A 1 34.52 -15.07 -10.85
N VAL A 2 34.34 -13.97 -10.11
CA VAL A 2 33.37 -12.93 -10.49
C VAL A 2 33.99 -12.14 -11.66
N LYS A 3 33.38 -12.20 -12.85
CA LYS A 3 33.85 -11.42 -14.00
C LYS A 3 33.63 -9.92 -13.73
N SER A 4 34.62 -9.10 -14.04
CA SER A 4 34.48 -7.64 -13.99
C SER A 4 33.55 -7.17 -15.12
N ILE A 5 32.63 -6.26 -14.80
CA ILE A 5 31.62 -5.77 -15.74
C ILE A 5 31.91 -4.29 -16.00
N LYS A 6 32.39 -3.95 -17.19
CA LYS A 6 32.50 -2.55 -17.63
C LYS A 6 31.14 -2.07 -18.17
N CYS A 7 30.53 -1.07 -17.55
CA CYS A 7 29.25 -0.49 -17.97
C CYS A 7 29.32 1.03 -17.98
N SER A 8 28.54 1.61 -18.88
CA SER A 8 28.30 3.04 -18.87
C SER A 8 27.28 3.42 -17.80
N VAL A 9 27.54 4.50 -17.07
CA VAL A 9 26.70 5.04 -15.99
C VAL A 9 26.54 6.55 -16.20
N ARG A 10 25.37 7.09 -15.87
CA ARG A 10 25.09 8.53 -15.87
C ARG A 10 24.37 8.97 -14.61
N LYS A 11 24.49 10.24 -14.24
CA LYS A 11 23.56 10.88 -13.28
C LYS A 11 22.37 11.51 -14.03
N LEU A 12 21.30 11.84 -13.31
CA LEU A 12 20.16 12.57 -13.90
C LEU A 12 20.66 13.88 -14.52
N ASP A 13 20.33 14.10 -15.79
CA ASP A 13 20.74 15.29 -16.58
C ASP A 13 22.26 15.56 -16.62
N GLY A 14 23.08 14.51 -16.44
CA GLY A 14 24.54 14.63 -16.43
C GLY A 14 25.24 13.85 -17.53
N PRO A 15 26.58 13.97 -17.59
CA PRO A 15 27.40 13.25 -18.54
C PRO A 15 27.35 11.74 -18.28
N GLU A 16 27.61 11.00 -19.34
CA GLU A 16 27.77 9.55 -19.34
C GLU A 16 29.26 9.21 -19.17
N GLU A 17 29.57 8.28 -18.26
CA GLU A 17 30.93 7.87 -17.95
C GLU A 17 31.02 6.34 -17.77
N ASP A 18 32.15 5.75 -18.16
CA ASP A 18 32.41 4.32 -18.07
C ASP A 18 32.94 3.92 -16.69
N TYR A 19 32.30 2.95 -16.04
CA TYR A 19 32.73 2.39 -14.76
C TYR A 19 32.89 0.87 -14.80
N VAL A 20 33.72 0.35 -13.91
CA VAL A 20 33.98 -1.09 -13.77
C VAL A 20 33.38 -1.61 -12.46
N PHE A 21 32.43 -2.51 -12.56
CA PHE A 21 31.91 -3.30 -11.45
C PHE A 21 32.77 -4.57 -11.31
N ASP A 22 33.85 -4.46 -10.53
CA ASP A 22 34.79 -5.55 -10.20
C ASP A 22 34.30 -6.40 -9.01
N SER A 23 35.13 -7.22 -8.37
CA SER A 23 34.73 -8.03 -7.21
C SER A 23 34.36 -7.24 -5.95
N ARG A 24 34.49 -5.90 -5.99
CA ARG A 24 34.01 -4.89 -5.03
C ARG A 24 32.59 -5.19 -4.52
N PRO A 25 32.15 -4.95 -3.26
CA PRO A 25 30.73 -4.73 -3.00
C PRO A 25 30.17 -3.62 -3.91
N ILE A 26 28.90 -3.73 -4.34
CA ILE A 26 28.29 -2.72 -5.24
C ILE A 26 28.32 -1.33 -4.60
N SER A 27 28.12 -1.24 -3.28
CA SER A 27 28.21 0.01 -2.52
C SER A 27 29.57 0.70 -2.67
N GLU A 28 30.68 -0.04 -2.73
CA GLU A 28 32.00 0.53 -2.97
C GLU A 28 32.17 1.01 -4.41
N CYS A 29 31.64 0.26 -5.39
CA CYS A 29 31.59 0.71 -6.78
C CYS A 29 30.78 2.00 -6.91
N VAL A 30 29.62 2.08 -6.25
CA VAL A 30 28.79 3.29 -6.23
C VAL A 30 29.52 4.46 -5.59
N ARG A 31 30.25 4.24 -4.49
CA ARG A 31 31.10 5.29 -3.89
C ARG A 31 32.16 5.80 -4.86
N SER A 32 32.79 4.93 -5.63
CA SER A 32 33.73 5.33 -6.69
C SER A 32 33.03 6.14 -7.79
N ILE A 33 31.81 5.74 -8.19
CA ILE A 33 30.98 6.46 -9.17
C ILE A 33 30.63 7.86 -8.65
N CYS A 34 30.17 7.98 -7.40
CA CYS A 34 29.83 9.26 -6.80
C CYS A 34 31.03 10.21 -6.73
N LYS A 35 32.23 9.70 -6.42
CA LYS A 35 33.47 10.48 -6.47
C LYS A 35 33.78 11.00 -7.88
N GLY A 36 33.62 10.16 -8.90
CA GLY A 36 33.82 10.56 -10.30
C GLY A 36 32.87 11.68 -10.72
N PHE A 37 31.58 11.54 -10.41
CA PHE A 37 30.56 12.55 -10.69
C PHE A 37 30.56 13.77 -9.74
N LYS A 38 31.46 13.81 -8.75
CA LYS A 38 31.52 14.83 -7.69
C LYS A 38 30.20 15.00 -6.92
N LEU A 39 29.53 13.88 -6.66
CA LEU A 39 28.30 13.85 -5.87
C LEU A 39 28.65 13.86 -4.37
N PRO A 40 27.91 14.60 -3.52
CA PRO A 40 28.09 14.53 -2.08
C PRO A 40 27.77 13.10 -1.64
N TYR A 41 28.73 12.42 -1.03
CA TYR A 41 28.55 11.08 -0.49
C TYR A 41 28.88 11.18 0.99
N ASP A 42 27.88 11.42 1.82
CA ASP A 42 27.97 11.18 3.26
C ASP A 42 27.53 9.74 3.57
N GLU A 43 27.80 9.26 4.78
CA GLU A 43 27.45 7.89 5.17
C GLU A 43 25.93 7.67 5.30
N GLU A 44 25.14 8.75 5.25
CA GLU A 44 23.67 8.75 5.30
C GLU A 44 23.05 8.78 3.88
N ASP A 45 23.76 9.35 2.89
CA ASP A 45 23.36 9.51 1.49
C ASP A 45 23.61 8.22 0.70
N ASN A 46 22.64 7.31 0.78
CA ASN A 46 22.65 6.07 0.02
C ASN A 46 22.36 6.35 -1.47
N TYR A 47 23.42 6.56 -2.24
CA TYR A 47 23.35 6.52 -3.70
C TYR A 47 23.27 5.07 -4.17
N HIS A 48 22.53 4.86 -5.27
CA HIS A 48 22.35 3.56 -5.91
C HIS A 48 22.54 3.67 -7.41
N VAL A 49 23.00 2.58 -8.01
CA VAL A 49 22.93 2.37 -9.46
C VAL A 49 21.60 1.67 -9.76
N LEU A 50 20.89 2.19 -10.75
CA LEU A 50 19.56 1.78 -11.14
C LEU A 50 19.59 1.17 -12.55
N VAL A 51 18.82 0.12 -12.74
CA VAL A 51 18.52 -0.53 -14.03
C VAL A 51 17.04 -0.35 -14.36
N ALA A 52 16.66 -0.46 -15.63
CA ALA A 52 15.25 -0.55 -16.00
C ALA A 52 14.62 -1.82 -15.39
N GLY A 53 13.49 -1.68 -14.72
CA GLY A 53 12.69 -2.83 -14.28
C GLY A 53 12.18 -3.65 -15.47
N SER A 54 12.02 -4.95 -15.29
CA SER A 54 11.58 -5.86 -16.36
C SER A 54 10.11 -5.67 -16.73
N GLU A 55 9.24 -5.34 -15.78
CA GLU A 55 7.83 -4.95 -15.94
C GLU A 55 7.23 -4.74 -14.53
N PRO A 56 6.68 -3.56 -14.19
CA PRO A 56 6.73 -2.30 -14.94
C PRO A 56 8.16 -1.76 -15.08
N THR A 57 8.41 -0.94 -16.11
CA THR A 57 9.74 -0.42 -16.51
C THR A 57 10.37 0.60 -15.55
N ALA A 58 9.83 0.71 -14.32
CA ALA A 58 10.31 1.63 -13.32
C ALA A 58 11.76 1.29 -12.89
N PRO A 59 12.65 2.28 -12.66
CA PRO A 59 14.04 2.02 -12.31
C PRO A 59 14.19 1.32 -10.96
N VAL A 60 14.86 0.17 -10.90
CA VAL A 60 15.10 -0.59 -9.65
C VAL A 60 16.57 -0.55 -9.26
N VAL A 61 16.85 -0.73 -7.97
CA VAL A 61 18.21 -0.84 -7.46
C VAL A 61 18.87 -2.07 -8.10
N ALA A 62 20.02 -1.85 -8.72
CA ALA A 62 20.64 -2.87 -9.54
C ALA A 62 21.49 -3.82 -8.68
N THR A 63 21.17 -5.11 -8.74
CA THR A 63 22.08 -6.18 -8.33
C THR A 63 23.17 -6.38 -9.38
N ARG A 64 24.25 -7.07 -9.01
CA ARG A 64 25.35 -7.38 -9.94
C ARG A 64 24.90 -8.21 -11.14
N ALA A 65 23.95 -9.14 -10.92
CA ALA A 65 23.36 -9.92 -11.98
C ALA A 65 22.58 -9.03 -12.96
N GLN A 66 21.76 -8.12 -12.44
CA GLN A 66 21.01 -7.16 -13.25
C GLN A 66 21.91 -6.17 -14.01
N ILE A 67 23.04 -5.76 -13.43
CA ILE A 67 24.05 -4.94 -14.13
C ILE A 67 24.65 -5.71 -15.32
N SER A 68 24.97 -7.00 -15.13
CA SER A 68 25.48 -7.86 -16.21
C SER A 68 24.45 -8.03 -17.31
N GLU A 69 23.21 -8.34 -16.93
CA GLU A 69 22.09 -8.54 -17.86
C GLU A 69 21.76 -7.26 -18.63
N ALA A 70 21.69 -6.11 -17.95
CA ALA A 70 21.45 -4.82 -18.59
C ALA A 70 22.53 -4.51 -19.62
N LYS A 71 23.80 -4.85 -19.34
CA LYS A 71 24.88 -4.72 -20.31
C LYS A 71 24.69 -5.64 -21.52
N GLU A 72 24.40 -6.91 -21.29
CA GLU A 72 24.21 -7.91 -22.35
C GLU A 72 23.03 -7.53 -23.27
N LYS A 73 21.99 -6.91 -22.70
CA LYS A 73 20.82 -6.41 -23.43
C LYS A 73 21.00 -5.01 -24.04
N GLY A 74 22.16 -4.37 -23.88
CA GLY A 74 22.41 -3.02 -24.38
C GLY A 74 21.61 -1.91 -23.67
N GLN A 75 21.14 -2.15 -22.44
CA GLN A 75 20.35 -1.24 -21.61
C GLN A 75 21.24 -0.31 -20.76
N THR A 76 22.22 0.31 -21.40
CA THR A 76 23.11 1.33 -20.80
C THR A 76 22.89 2.68 -21.49
N PRO A 77 23.13 3.83 -20.84
CA PRO A 77 23.74 3.99 -19.51
C PRO A 77 22.83 3.62 -18.34
N LEU A 78 23.43 3.07 -17.29
CA LEU A 78 22.77 2.89 -15.99
C LEU A 78 22.62 4.24 -15.28
N LEU A 79 21.60 4.40 -14.43
CA LEU A 79 21.38 5.67 -13.72
C LEU A 79 21.94 5.60 -12.29
N VAL A 80 22.76 6.56 -11.87
CA VAL A 80 23.12 6.75 -10.46
C VAL A 80 22.28 7.85 -9.83
N GLN A 81 21.63 7.56 -8.71
CA GLN A 81 20.74 8.50 -8.03
C GLN A 81 20.70 8.23 -6.51
N LYS A 82 20.40 9.27 -5.72
CA LYS A 82 20.06 9.12 -4.29
C LYS A 82 18.79 8.29 -4.14
N GLY A 83 18.79 7.36 -3.17
CA GLY A 83 17.61 6.55 -2.84
C GLY A 83 16.38 7.37 -2.50
N SER A 84 16.53 8.36 -1.61
CA SER A 84 15.48 9.31 -1.25
C SER A 84 14.91 10.07 -2.47
N ALA A 85 15.76 10.45 -3.42
CA ALA A 85 15.31 11.10 -4.66
C ALA A 85 14.52 10.16 -5.57
N LEU A 86 14.87 8.86 -5.60
CA LEU A 86 14.10 7.83 -6.31
C LEU A 86 12.72 7.65 -5.69
N VAL A 87 12.64 7.53 -4.36
CA VAL A 87 11.36 7.41 -3.64
C VAL A 87 10.50 8.66 -3.83
N LYS A 88 11.05 9.86 -3.64
CA LYS A 88 10.38 11.13 -3.92
C LYS A 88 9.83 11.22 -5.34
N ALA A 89 10.58 10.74 -6.33
CA ALA A 89 10.11 10.76 -7.72
C ALA A 89 8.93 9.78 -7.92
N ARG A 90 8.99 8.60 -7.32
CA ARG A 90 7.91 7.59 -7.38
C ARG A 90 6.65 8.08 -6.68
N LEU A 91 6.76 8.63 -5.48
CA LEU A 91 5.63 9.18 -4.73
C LEU A 91 5.00 10.38 -5.46
N ARG A 92 5.81 11.30 -5.99
CA ARG A 92 5.31 12.41 -6.84
C ARG A 92 4.60 11.91 -8.10
N ASN A 93 5.09 10.84 -8.72
CA ASN A 93 4.41 10.24 -9.86
C ASN A 93 3.07 9.60 -9.45
N LEU A 94 2.97 8.98 -8.27
CA LEU A 94 1.69 8.49 -7.76
C LEU A 94 0.70 9.63 -7.48
N GLN A 95 1.15 10.74 -6.89
CA GLN A 95 0.33 11.94 -6.61
C GLN A 95 -0.28 12.57 -7.86
N ARG A 96 0.38 12.48 -9.02
CA ARG A 96 -0.14 13.02 -10.28
C ARG A 96 -1.40 12.29 -10.77
N GLY A 97 -1.68 11.10 -10.25
CA GLY A 97 -2.79 10.26 -10.70
C GLY A 97 -2.68 9.87 -12.17
N GLY A 98 -3.82 9.52 -12.76
CA GLY A 98 -3.94 9.11 -14.16
C GLY A 98 -4.24 7.62 -14.34
N ASP A 99 -4.44 7.22 -15.60
CA ASP A 99 -4.84 5.85 -15.97
C ASP A 99 -3.75 4.81 -15.68
N ASP A 100 -2.49 5.22 -15.53
CA ASP A 100 -1.33 4.38 -15.27
C ASP A 100 -0.97 4.24 -13.78
N ILE A 101 -1.84 4.72 -12.87
CA ILE A 101 -1.58 4.64 -11.43
C ILE A 101 -1.40 3.18 -10.94
N ALA A 102 -2.10 2.22 -11.56
CA ALA A 102 -1.92 0.80 -11.25
C ALA A 102 -0.49 0.32 -11.54
N ASP A 103 0.10 0.72 -12.67
CA ASP A 103 1.47 0.35 -13.04
C ASP A 103 2.50 1.06 -12.15
N ARG A 104 2.21 2.30 -11.74
CA ARG A 104 3.03 3.04 -10.78
C ARG A 104 3.02 2.38 -9.40
N LEU A 105 1.86 1.91 -8.92
CA LEU A 105 1.71 1.17 -7.67
C LEU A 105 2.44 -0.17 -7.72
N LEU A 106 2.31 -0.92 -8.82
CA LEU A 106 3.08 -2.15 -9.05
C LEU A 106 4.58 -1.87 -9.03
N GLY A 107 5.02 -0.77 -9.66
CA GLY A 107 6.41 -0.35 -9.64
C GLY A 107 6.91 0.01 -8.26
N LEU A 108 6.07 0.63 -7.41
CA LEU A 108 6.38 0.89 -6.01
C LEU A 108 6.47 -0.43 -5.21
N LEU A 109 5.51 -1.33 -5.40
CA LEU A 109 5.47 -2.64 -4.74
C LEU A 109 6.72 -3.48 -5.01
N VAL A 110 7.15 -3.57 -6.27
CA VAL A 110 8.38 -4.27 -6.65
C VAL A 110 9.58 -3.66 -5.95
N ALA A 111 9.62 -2.33 -5.83
CA ALA A 111 10.72 -1.62 -5.18
C ALA A 111 10.79 -1.92 -3.68
N ILE A 112 9.67 -1.77 -2.95
CA ILE A 112 9.63 -2.04 -1.48
C ILE A 112 9.85 -3.52 -1.14
N ARG A 113 9.47 -4.45 -2.02
CA ARG A 113 9.76 -5.89 -1.85
C ARG A 113 11.20 -6.25 -2.17
N GLY A 114 11.83 -5.53 -3.10
CA GLY A 114 13.21 -5.76 -3.50
C GLY A 114 14.21 -5.32 -2.43
N ASP A 115 13.92 -4.20 -1.76
CA ASP A 115 14.85 -3.58 -0.82
C ASP A 115 14.13 -3.03 0.43
N ALA A 116 14.47 -3.55 1.61
CA ALA A 116 13.83 -3.15 2.88
C ALA A 116 14.01 -1.65 3.20
N TRP A 117 15.16 -1.07 2.87
CA TRP A 117 15.44 0.35 3.09
C TRP A 117 14.55 1.27 2.24
N LEU A 118 14.07 0.82 1.07
CA LEU A 118 13.12 1.59 0.27
C LEU A 118 11.77 1.73 0.98
N ALA A 119 11.36 0.72 1.74
CA ALA A 119 10.16 0.82 2.57
C ALA A 119 10.33 1.89 3.67
N GLU A 120 11.50 1.97 4.30
CA GLU A 120 11.83 3.01 5.31
C GLU A 120 11.75 4.41 4.71
N GLU A 121 12.39 4.61 3.55
CA GLU A 121 12.33 5.89 2.82
C GLU A 121 10.90 6.26 2.40
N VAL A 122 10.07 5.28 2.03
CA VAL A 122 8.66 5.54 1.72
C VAL A 122 7.90 6.01 2.96
N VAL A 123 8.19 5.48 4.15
CA VAL A 123 7.61 5.97 5.40
C VAL A 123 8.11 7.39 5.70
N GLY A 124 9.42 7.64 5.60
CA GLY A 124 10.03 8.94 5.86
C GLY A 124 9.58 10.06 4.91
N GLU A 125 9.07 9.71 3.73
CA GLU A 125 8.60 10.65 2.70
C GLU A 125 7.07 10.72 2.59
N ASP A 126 6.36 10.48 3.70
CA ASP A 126 4.88 10.54 3.80
C ASP A 126 4.16 9.60 2.82
N GLY A 127 4.81 8.52 2.40
CA GLY A 127 4.24 7.56 1.45
C GLY A 127 3.02 6.81 1.98
N ILE A 128 2.91 6.61 3.30
CA ILE A 128 1.72 6.00 3.90
C ILE A 128 0.49 6.86 3.65
N ARG A 129 0.57 8.18 3.91
CA ARG A 129 -0.53 9.14 3.66
C ARG A 129 -0.96 9.09 2.19
N LEU A 130 0.00 9.08 1.26
CA LEU A 130 -0.31 8.97 -0.16
C LEU A 130 -1.03 7.66 -0.51
N LEU A 131 -0.62 6.53 0.07
CA LEU A 131 -1.28 5.25 -0.18
C LEU A 131 -2.68 5.19 0.45
N VAL A 132 -2.90 5.87 1.57
CA VAL A 132 -4.24 6.08 2.15
C VAL A 132 -5.11 6.89 1.18
N GLU A 133 -4.57 7.96 0.56
CA GLU A 133 -5.31 8.72 -0.47
C GLU A 133 -5.65 7.86 -1.70
N VAL A 134 -4.72 7.04 -2.18
CA VAL A 134 -4.96 6.07 -3.27
C VAL A 134 -6.06 5.08 -2.89
N ALA A 135 -6.07 4.64 -1.64
CA ALA A 135 -7.09 3.75 -1.11
C ALA A 135 -8.48 4.38 -1.04
N LEU A 136 -8.60 5.70 -1.10
CA LEU A 136 -9.87 6.43 -1.19
C LEU A 136 -10.37 6.62 -2.63
N SER A 137 -9.69 6.03 -3.62
CA SER A 137 -10.11 6.12 -5.02
C SER A 137 -11.33 5.26 -5.35
N ASN A 138 -12.06 5.62 -6.40
CA ASN A 138 -13.24 4.88 -6.87
C ASN A 138 -12.91 3.54 -7.57
N SER A 139 -11.62 3.25 -7.81
CA SER A 139 -11.18 2.04 -8.51
C SER A 139 -10.80 0.96 -7.50
N SER A 140 -11.59 -0.12 -7.43
CA SER A 140 -11.29 -1.27 -6.56
C SER A 140 -9.89 -1.86 -6.81
N ARG A 141 -9.42 -1.82 -8.07
CA ARG A 141 -8.06 -2.23 -8.43
C ARG A 141 -7.00 -1.33 -7.81
N HIS A 142 -7.21 -0.02 -7.78
CA HIS A 142 -6.25 0.91 -7.17
C HIS A 142 -6.27 0.79 -5.65
N VAL A 143 -7.45 0.60 -5.06
CA VAL A 143 -7.59 0.38 -3.61
C VAL A 143 -6.84 -0.88 -3.20
N GLU A 144 -7.06 -2.00 -3.88
CA GLU A 144 -6.37 -3.27 -3.56
C GLU A 144 -4.85 -3.15 -3.77
N LEU A 145 -4.38 -2.57 -4.88
CA LEU A 145 -2.94 -2.38 -5.11
C LEU A 145 -2.30 -1.43 -4.08
N GLY A 146 -2.99 -0.37 -3.68
CA GLY A 146 -2.58 0.52 -2.61
C GLY A 146 -2.48 -0.21 -1.27
N MET A 147 -3.45 -1.07 -0.97
CA MET A 147 -3.44 -1.93 0.22
C MET A 147 -2.31 -2.96 0.18
N VAL A 148 -1.98 -3.54 -0.98
CA VAL A 148 -0.82 -4.44 -1.10
C VAL A 148 0.47 -3.68 -0.75
N CYS A 149 0.63 -2.45 -1.25
CA CYS A 149 1.79 -1.62 -0.90
C CYS A 149 1.85 -1.32 0.60
N LEU A 150 0.72 -0.93 1.21
CA LEU A 150 0.64 -0.68 2.65
C LEU A 150 0.95 -1.92 3.48
N CYS A 151 0.43 -3.09 3.09
CA CYS A 151 0.70 -4.35 3.78
C CYS A 151 2.19 -4.70 3.76
N GLU A 152 2.90 -4.46 2.66
CA GLU A 152 4.36 -4.66 2.64
C GLU A 152 5.10 -3.62 3.49
N ILE A 153 4.65 -2.35 3.47
CA ILE A 153 5.22 -1.31 4.33
C ILE A 153 5.01 -1.64 5.81
N PHE A 154 3.85 -2.15 6.22
CA PHE A 154 3.54 -2.51 7.61
C PHE A 154 4.47 -3.57 8.21
N ARG A 155 5.24 -4.28 7.38
CA ARG A 155 6.28 -5.21 7.84
C ARG A 155 7.55 -4.50 8.30
N ASN A 156 7.67 -3.19 8.04
CA ASN A 156 8.79 -2.36 8.42
C ASN A 156 8.64 -1.83 9.86
N GLY A 157 9.73 -1.84 10.63
CA GLY A 157 9.73 -1.42 12.04
C GLY A 157 9.35 0.05 12.27
N GLN A 158 9.71 0.96 11.34
CA GLN A 158 9.45 2.39 11.48
C GLN A 158 7.96 2.77 11.36
N VAL A 159 7.15 1.89 10.76
CA VAL A 159 5.70 2.11 10.62
C VAL A 159 5.02 2.29 11.97
N SER A 160 5.47 1.57 13.01
CA SER A 160 4.82 1.66 14.33
C SER A 160 4.84 3.08 14.87
N THR A 161 5.99 3.76 14.77
CA THR A 161 6.12 5.17 15.18
C THR A 161 5.19 6.06 14.36
N TRP A 162 5.18 5.90 13.03
CA TRP A 162 4.33 6.71 12.16
C TRP A 162 2.83 6.52 12.47
N LEU A 163 2.38 5.28 12.71
CA LEU A 163 0.98 4.98 13.04
C LEU A 163 0.56 5.56 14.39
N ASP A 164 1.46 5.56 15.38
CA ASP A 164 1.20 6.13 16.70
C ASP A 164 1.14 7.67 16.64
N GLU A 165 1.88 8.29 15.72
CA GLU A 165 1.90 9.74 15.49
C GLU A 165 0.74 10.25 14.60
N ASN A 166 0.19 9.41 13.72
CA ASN A 166 -0.84 9.80 12.73
C ASN A 166 -2.09 8.88 12.77
N PRO A 167 -2.69 8.58 13.94
CA PRO A 167 -3.82 7.65 14.05
C PRO A 167 -5.10 8.12 13.34
N GLU A 168 -5.23 9.42 13.04
CA GLU A 168 -6.38 10.05 12.40
C GLU A 168 -6.48 9.80 10.89
N GLU A 169 -5.39 9.37 10.25
CA GLU A 169 -5.33 9.09 8.80
C GLU A 169 -6.29 7.95 8.42
N PHE A 170 -6.59 7.04 9.35
CA PHE A 170 -7.50 5.91 9.17
C PHE A 170 -8.91 6.21 9.71
N GLY A 171 -9.55 7.23 9.14
CA GLY A 171 -10.90 7.65 9.52
C GLY A 171 -12.03 6.79 8.94
N PRO A 172 -13.31 7.10 9.26
CA PRO A 172 -14.46 6.33 8.78
C PRO A 172 -14.55 6.26 7.25
N ARG A 173 -14.11 7.30 6.53
CA ARG A 173 -14.08 7.33 5.07
C ARG A 173 -13.18 6.22 4.49
N PHE A 174 -12.04 5.98 5.13
CA PHE A 174 -11.11 4.92 4.73
C PHE A 174 -11.74 3.54 4.92
N PHE A 175 -12.30 3.26 6.10
CA PHE A 175 -12.97 1.98 6.36
C PHE A 175 -14.20 1.75 5.47
N ARG A 176 -14.95 2.80 5.15
CA ARG A 176 -16.07 2.72 4.20
C ARG A 176 -15.59 2.22 2.82
N GLN A 177 -14.46 2.73 2.35
CA GLN A 177 -13.88 2.31 1.07
C GLN A 177 -13.31 0.89 1.14
N LEU A 178 -12.72 0.48 2.26
CA LEU A 178 -12.35 -0.92 2.46
C LEU A 178 -13.57 -1.84 2.46
N PHE A 179 -14.66 -1.45 3.13
CA PHE A 179 -15.88 -2.26 3.18
C PHE A 179 -16.57 -2.36 1.82
N SER A 180 -16.57 -1.31 0.99
CA SER A 180 -17.12 -1.38 -0.37
C SER A 180 -16.32 -2.35 -1.27
N VAL A 181 -15.02 -2.48 -1.01
CA VAL A 181 -14.18 -3.47 -1.67
C VAL A 181 -14.34 -4.85 -1.03
N LEU A 182 -14.45 -5.00 0.28
CA LEU A 182 -14.57 -6.32 0.92
C LEU A 182 -15.96 -6.96 0.73
N PHE A 183 -17.00 -6.15 0.87
CA PHE A 183 -18.40 -6.57 0.91
C PHE A 183 -19.19 -5.84 -0.18
N PRO A 184 -18.98 -6.16 -1.47
CA PRO A 184 -19.76 -5.55 -2.55
C PRO A 184 -21.24 -5.96 -2.45
N LYS A 185 -22.15 -5.05 -2.79
CA LYS A 185 -23.56 -5.40 -3.01
C LYS A 185 -23.67 -6.52 -4.03
N LEU A 186 -24.20 -7.66 -3.59
CA LEU A 186 -24.63 -8.76 -4.45
C LEU A 186 -25.81 -8.27 -5.31
N HIS A 187 -25.54 -7.76 -6.51
CA HIS A 187 -26.61 -7.45 -7.45
C HIS A 187 -27.09 -8.77 -8.07
N ALA A 188 -28.40 -9.04 -7.98
CA ALA A 188 -29.02 -10.28 -8.44
C ALA A 188 -28.79 -10.60 -9.93
N GLU A 189 -28.31 -9.65 -10.74
CA GLU A 189 -28.12 -9.82 -12.19
C GLU A 189 -26.67 -9.74 -12.66
N THR A 190 -25.73 -9.37 -11.79
CA THR A 190 -24.31 -9.30 -12.14
C THR A 190 -23.50 -10.02 -11.08
N LYS A 191 -23.39 -11.34 -11.24
CA LYS A 191 -22.21 -12.10 -10.80
C LYS A 191 -20.99 -11.54 -11.54
N GLN A 192 -20.56 -10.34 -11.19
CA GLN A 192 -19.24 -9.86 -11.57
C GLN A 192 -18.26 -10.72 -10.79
N GLU A 193 -17.84 -11.82 -11.41
CA GLU A 193 -16.73 -12.63 -10.94
C GLU A 193 -15.53 -11.69 -10.76
N ARG A 194 -15.24 -11.38 -9.50
CA ARG A 194 -13.96 -10.77 -9.17
C ARG A 194 -12.90 -11.79 -9.54
N LYS A 195 -11.96 -11.38 -10.41
CA LYS A 195 -10.85 -12.24 -10.86
C LYS A 195 -10.00 -12.76 -9.69
N SER A 196 -9.98 -12.05 -8.56
CA SER A 196 -9.27 -12.43 -7.34
C SER A 196 -9.92 -11.82 -6.10
N PRO A 197 -9.91 -12.52 -4.94
CA PRO A 197 -10.35 -11.94 -3.67
C PRO A 197 -9.44 -10.79 -3.19
N PRO A 198 -10.00 -9.72 -2.58
CA PRO A 198 -9.25 -8.56 -2.09
C PRO A 198 -8.54 -8.83 -0.74
N HIS A 199 -7.57 -9.75 -0.76
CA HIS A 199 -6.84 -10.16 0.45
C HIS A 199 -6.08 -9.01 1.12
N ALA A 200 -5.52 -8.07 0.36
CA ALA A 200 -4.75 -6.99 0.95
C ALA A 200 -5.65 -5.99 1.70
N CYS A 201 -6.83 -5.69 1.16
CA CYS A 201 -7.84 -4.92 1.90
C CYS A 201 -8.20 -5.59 3.23
N LEU A 202 -8.39 -6.92 3.25
CA LEU A 202 -8.73 -7.64 4.47
C LEU A 202 -7.58 -7.61 5.47
N CYS A 203 -6.36 -7.92 5.03
CA CYS A 203 -5.17 -7.90 5.88
C CYS A 203 -4.94 -6.52 6.50
N ALA A 204 -5.02 -5.45 5.70
CA ALA A 204 -4.86 -4.09 6.19
C ALA A 204 -5.97 -3.71 7.19
N CYS A 205 -7.22 -4.06 6.90
CA CYS A 205 -8.36 -3.80 7.77
C CYS A 205 -8.17 -4.45 9.15
N VAL A 206 -7.87 -5.75 9.18
CA VAL A 206 -7.67 -6.51 10.43
C VAL A 206 -6.45 -6.00 11.19
N PHE A 207 -5.33 -5.76 10.49
CA PHE A 207 -4.12 -5.21 11.11
C PHE A 207 -4.39 -3.86 11.80
N LEU A 208 -5.04 -2.93 11.11
CA LEU A 208 -5.34 -1.60 11.64
C LEU A 208 -6.31 -1.68 12.84
N LEU A 209 -7.35 -2.50 12.76
CA LEU A 209 -8.27 -2.73 13.87
C LEU A 209 -7.57 -3.31 15.11
N GLN A 210 -6.60 -4.21 14.92
CA GLN A 210 -5.84 -4.80 16.01
C GLN A 210 -4.77 -3.85 16.58
N ARG A 211 -4.16 -3.02 15.74
CA ARG A 211 -3.03 -2.15 16.14
C ARG A 211 -3.46 -0.81 16.72
N LEU A 212 -4.56 -0.24 16.21
CA LEU A 212 -4.99 1.13 16.51
C LEU A 212 -6.40 1.14 17.11
N PRO A 213 -6.58 1.42 18.41
CA PRO A 213 -7.91 1.46 19.03
C PRO A 213 -8.87 2.48 18.38
N SER A 214 -8.35 3.59 17.84
CA SER A 214 -9.13 4.60 17.12
C SER A 214 -9.83 4.03 15.88
N CYS A 215 -9.24 3.01 15.24
CA CYS A 215 -9.79 2.37 14.05
C CYS A 215 -11.10 1.64 14.35
N ALA A 216 -11.32 1.14 15.57
CA ALA A 216 -12.57 0.46 15.93
C ALA A 216 -13.78 1.41 15.84
N ARG A 217 -13.64 2.64 16.35
CA ARG A 217 -14.67 3.69 16.26
C ARG A 217 -14.88 4.11 14.81
N ALA A 218 -13.80 4.27 14.05
CA ALA A 218 -13.86 4.67 12.65
C ALA A 218 -14.58 3.60 11.79
N ALA A 219 -14.22 2.33 11.97
CA ALA A 219 -14.87 1.20 11.31
C ALA A 219 -16.35 1.07 11.70
N HIS A 220 -16.68 1.22 12.99
CA HIS A 220 -18.08 1.21 13.42
C HIS A 220 -18.88 2.36 12.78
N ALA A 221 -18.36 3.59 12.80
CA ALA A 221 -19.01 4.73 12.17
C ALA A 221 -19.22 4.52 10.65
N ALA A 222 -18.24 3.92 9.97
CA ALA A 222 -18.36 3.53 8.57
C ALA A 222 -19.45 2.46 8.36
N ALA A 223 -19.52 1.46 9.25
CA ALA A 223 -20.46 0.35 9.17
C ALA A 223 -21.92 0.77 9.42
N VAL A 224 -22.18 1.72 10.33
CA VAL A 224 -23.52 2.28 10.58
C VAL A 224 -23.94 3.27 9.48
N GLY A 225 -23.01 3.78 8.68
CA GLY A 225 -23.27 4.87 7.72
C GLY A 225 -23.33 6.25 8.40
N ALA A 226 -22.79 6.36 9.62
CA ALA A 226 -22.78 7.59 10.41
C ALA A 226 -21.63 8.52 10.00
N LEU A 227 -21.66 9.02 8.77
CA LEU A 227 -20.81 10.13 8.34
C LEU A 227 -21.65 11.41 8.27
N GLN A 228 -21.66 12.16 9.37
CA GLN A 228 -22.11 13.55 9.36
C GLN A 228 -20.98 14.43 8.81
N PHE A 229 -20.93 14.61 7.50
CA PHE A 229 -20.21 15.75 6.92
C PHE A 229 -21.22 16.88 6.65
N GLY A 230 -20.85 18.10 7.06
CA GLY A 230 -21.76 19.22 7.30
C GLY A 230 -22.70 19.61 6.17
N ASN A 231 -23.90 20.06 6.57
CA ASN A 231 -24.83 20.96 5.87
C ASN A 231 -25.09 20.76 4.36
N SER A 232 -25.01 19.54 3.82
CA SER A 232 -25.73 19.21 2.58
C SER A 232 -26.70 18.06 2.85
N ALA A 233 -27.96 18.29 2.51
CA ALA A 233 -29.06 17.34 2.64
C ALA A 233 -29.03 16.25 1.55
N GLU A 234 -27.85 15.75 1.18
CA GLU A 234 -27.69 14.78 0.09
C GLU A 234 -27.00 13.49 0.55
N ALA A 235 -27.73 12.39 0.35
CA ALA A 235 -27.40 10.98 0.55
C ALA A 235 -27.28 10.51 2.01
N VAL A 236 -28.32 9.81 2.48
CA VAL A 236 -28.19 8.77 3.52
C VAL A 236 -27.09 7.81 3.05
N GLN A 237 -25.93 7.91 3.68
CA GLN A 237 -24.76 7.15 3.28
C GLN A 237 -24.95 5.68 3.68
N GLU A 238 -24.85 4.79 2.70
CA GLU A 238 -25.02 3.33 2.81
C GLU A 238 -24.35 2.73 4.05
N ALA A 239 -25.10 1.88 4.78
CA ALA A 239 -24.64 1.12 5.93
C ALA A 239 -24.08 -0.23 5.48
N PHE A 240 -22.96 -0.65 6.07
CA PHE A 240 -22.28 -1.90 5.72
C PHE A 240 -22.57 -3.05 6.69
N TYR A 241 -23.14 -2.80 7.87
CA TYR A 241 -23.45 -3.88 8.81
C TYR A 241 -24.33 -4.97 8.19
N SER A 242 -25.36 -4.61 7.42
CA SER A 242 -26.19 -5.60 6.73
C SER A 242 -25.37 -6.40 5.71
N GLN A 243 -24.53 -5.74 4.91
CA GLN A 243 -23.71 -6.41 3.89
C GLN A 243 -22.66 -7.35 4.49
N ILE A 244 -22.10 -6.97 5.65
CA ILE A 244 -21.15 -7.80 6.40
C ILE A 244 -21.87 -9.04 6.95
N LEU A 245 -23.09 -8.89 7.45
CA LEU A 245 -23.90 -10.02 7.93
C LEU A 245 -24.36 -10.91 6.78
N ASP A 246 -24.86 -10.34 5.69
CA ASP A 246 -25.25 -11.08 4.48
C ASP A 246 -24.07 -11.92 3.97
N ALA A 247 -22.84 -11.38 4.01
CA ALA A 247 -21.62 -12.07 3.65
C ALA A 247 -21.28 -13.29 4.54
N MET A 248 -21.78 -13.35 5.78
CA MET A 248 -21.63 -14.55 6.64
C MET A 248 -22.56 -15.68 6.21
N ASP A 249 -23.71 -15.37 5.62
CA ASP A 249 -24.74 -16.32 5.23
C ASP A 249 -24.55 -16.85 3.79
N VAL A 250 -23.53 -16.39 3.06
CA VAL A 250 -23.21 -16.89 1.72
C VAL A 250 -22.56 -18.28 1.80
N GLU A 251 -23.29 -19.31 1.37
CA GLU A 251 -22.80 -20.71 1.40
C GLU A 251 -21.65 -20.98 0.41
N ASP A 252 -21.58 -20.25 -0.72
CA ASP A 252 -20.68 -20.51 -1.84
C ASP A 252 -19.45 -19.57 -1.94
N ASP A 253 -19.27 -18.62 -1.01
CA ASP A 253 -18.14 -17.67 -1.00
C ASP A 253 -17.36 -17.73 0.33
N ASP A 254 -16.43 -18.68 0.41
CA ASP A 254 -15.57 -18.88 1.57
C ASP A 254 -14.78 -17.63 1.96
N PHE A 255 -14.39 -16.81 0.99
CA PHE A 255 -13.64 -15.59 1.27
C PHE A 255 -14.52 -14.55 1.97
N GLN A 256 -15.72 -14.28 1.45
CA GLN A 256 -16.63 -13.29 2.04
C GLN A 256 -17.02 -13.66 3.47
N ARG A 257 -17.34 -14.93 3.72
CA ARG A 257 -17.64 -15.42 5.06
C ARG A 257 -16.45 -15.24 6.01
N CYS A 258 -15.26 -15.68 5.61
CA CYS A 258 -14.05 -15.51 6.42
C CYS A 258 -13.70 -14.03 6.66
N ALA A 259 -13.90 -13.18 5.66
CA ALA A 259 -13.66 -11.73 5.76
C ALA A 259 -14.62 -11.08 6.75
N ALA A 260 -15.91 -11.42 6.69
CA ALA A 260 -16.93 -10.92 7.60
C ALA A 260 -16.63 -11.32 9.04
N GLU A 261 -16.38 -12.61 9.29
CA GLU A 261 -16.01 -13.12 10.62
C GLU A 261 -14.74 -12.42 11.16
N SER A 262 -13.72 -12.29 10.32
CA SER A 262 -12.45 -11.66 10.72
C SER A 262 -12.61 -10.19 11.08
N VAL A 263 -13.37 -9.43 10.27
CA VAL A 263 -13.62 -8.00 10.52
C VAL A 263 -14.46 -7.80 11.77
N LEU A 264 -15.57 -8.55 11.92
CA LEU A 264 -16.43 -8.45 13.11
C LEU A 264 -15.68 -8.83 14.39
N SER A 265 -14.90 -9.91 14.35
CA SER A 265 -14.07 -10.34 15.47
C SER A 265 -13.02 -9.29 15.82
N ALA A 266 -12.31 -8.73 14.83
CA ALA A 266 -11.33 -7.68 15.05
C ALA A 266 -11.96 -6.41 15.64
N MET A 267 -13.13 -5.99 15.17
CA MET A 267 -13.86 -4.85 15.73
C MET A 267 -14.33 -5.12 17.17
N ALA A 268 -14.79 -6.33 17.49
CA ALA A 268 -15.20 -6.71 18.84
C ALA A 268 -14.00 -6.70 19.83
N VAL A 269 -12.86 -7.26 19.42
CA VAL A 269 -11.63 -7.23 20.22
C VAL A 269 -11.17 -5.79 20.45
N ALA A 270 -11.11 -4.97 19.39
CA ALA A 270 -10.65 -3.59 19.47
C ALA A 270 -11.58 -2.69 20.31
N SER A 271 -12.87 -3.01 20.38
CA SER A 271 -13.87 -2.29 21.19
C SER A 271 -13.96 -2.77 22.64
N THR A 272 -13.25 -3.83 23.04
CA THR A 272 -13.38 -4.44 24.39
C THR A 272 -13.08 -3.44 25.52
N ASN A 273 -12.14 -2.51 25.28
CA ASN A 273 -11.78 -1.47 26.25
C ASN A 273 -12.68 -0.21 26.17
N ASP A 274 -13.61 -0.16 25.21
CA ASP A 274 -14.56 0.93 25.01
C ASP A 274 -16.00 0.42 25.17
N LYS A 275 -16.49 0.45 26.42
CA LYS A 275 -17.83 -0.05 26.77
C LYS A 275 -18.96 0.63 25.98
N GLN A 276 -18.79 1.91 25.62
CA GLN A 276 -19.79 2.64 24.85
C GLN A 276 -19.85 2.13 23.42
N LEU A 277 -18.68 1.95 22.79
CA LEU A 277 -18.57 1.38 21.45
C LEU A 277 -19.09 -0.07 21.41
N SER A 278 -18.67 -0.90 22.37
CA SER A 278 -19.13 -2.29 22.46
C SER A 278 -20.66 -2.39 22.59
N ALA A 279 -21.27 -1.56 23.44
CA ALA A 279 -22.72 -1.51 23.58
C ALA A 279 -23.43 -1.01 22.30
N ALA A 280 -22.85 -0.01 21.61
CA ALA A 280 -23.38 0.50 20.35
C ALA A 280 -23.35 -0.56 19.23
N MET A 281 -22.23 -1.27 19.09
CA MET A 281 -22.09 -2.38 18.15
C MET A 281 -23.09 -3.49 18.45
N GLN A 282 -23.23 -3.90 19.72
CA GLN A 282 -24.17 -4.93 20.11
C GLN A 282 -25.62 -4.53 19.81
N LYS A 283 -25.98 -3.27 20.04
CA LYS A 283 -27.31 -2.75 19.73
C LYS A 283 -27.61 -2.86 18.24
N GLU A 284 -26.69 -2.46 17.37
CA GLU A 284 -26.87 -2.54 15.91
C GLU A 284 -27.05 -3.99 15.44
N LEU A 285 -26.22 -4.91 15.93
CA LEU A 285 -26.32 -6.34 15.59
C LEU A 285 -27.66 -6.94 16.03
N VAL A 286 -28.16 -6.58 17.22
CA VAL A 286 -29.48 -7.03 17.70
C VAL A 286 -30.62 -6.47 16.86
N VAL A 287 -30.55 -5.20 16.47
CA VAL A 287 -31.57 -4.57 15.61
C VAL A 287 -31.64 -5.30 14.25
N LEU A 288 -30.50 -5.64 13.67
CA LEU A 288 -30.45 -6.35 12.38
C LEU A 288 -30.97 -7.78 12.53
N ALA A 289 -30.52 -8.54 13.54
CA ALA A 289 -31.02 -9.90 13.80
C ALA A 289 -32.53 -9.97 14.16
N GLY A 290 -33.11 -8.86 14.63
CA GLY A 290 -34.55 -8.75 14.88
C GLY A 290 -35.37 -8.56 13.61
N ARG A 291 -34.80 -7.95 12.56
CA ARG A 291 -35.49 -7.69 11.28
C ARG A 291 -35.73 -8.97 10.48
N ASP A 292 -34.85 -9.97 10.60
CA ASP A 292 -34.99 -11.26 9.92
C ASP A 292 -36.09 -12.15 10.53
N LYS A 293 -36.66 -11.78 11.68
CA LYS A 293 -37.77 -12.51 12.32
C LYS A 293 -39.16 -11.96 12.01
N GLU A 294 -39.24 -10.83 11.29
CA GLU A 294 -40.50 -10.16 10.94
C GLU A 294 -40.89 -10.33 9.46
N VAL A 295 -40.19 -11.19 8.71
CA VAL A 295 -40.50 -11.54 7.30
C VAL A 295 -41.08 -12.95 7.20
#